data_AF-A0A212JKR0-F1
#
_entry.id   AF-A0A212JKR0-F1
#
_cell.length_a   1.000
_cell.length_b   1.000
_cell.length_c   1.000
_cell.angle_alpha   90.00
_cell.angle_beta   90.00
_cell.angle_gamma   90.00
#
_symmetry.space_group_name_H-M   'P 1'
#
loop_
_entity.id
_entity.type
_entity.pdbx_description
1 polymer ?
#
loop_
_entity_poly.entity_id
_entity_poly.type
_entity_poly.pdbx_seq_one_letter_code
_entity_poly.pdbx_strand_id
1 'polypeptide(L)'
;MKLSRKTVCLHGNRNIYVLTPKNISDEITATDDQKGYFYLMSNGTGYALLSKIFALAISLGDNELIYLPLEFAYQKAYEKDFSAFENHYTGVVIFNYCTTQIDGKDILTVLNNKPIKMETISRDKLLSDEFPDRWKTRHRLTVKGKGKLLIMSGNGDIFTSMAQSCENLAEYGDDVEFNKSPPHMHHDWDENTAKSVGITFYYWHHNGGGTTDEQLQSC
;
A
#
# COMPACT_ATOMS: atom_id res chain seq x y z
N MET A 1 -7.74 -7.98 11.95
CA MET A 1 -6.47 -7.38 12.36
C MET A 1 -6.75 -6.28 13.37
N LYS A 2 -5.81 -6.02 14.28
CA LYS A 2 -5.95 -4.90 15.22
C LYS A 2 -5.58 -3.59 14.54
N LEU A 3 -6.47 -2.60 14.64
CA LEU A 3 -6.35 -1.29 14.02
C LEU A 3 -6.45 -0.21 15.11
N SER A 4 -5.71 0.87 14.92
CA SER A 4 -6.02 2.17 15.55
C SER A 4 -7.00 2.92 14.66
N ARG A 5 -8.11 3.39 15.23
CA ARG A 5 -9.07 4.27 14.55
C ARG A 5 -8.95 5.66 15.14
N LYS A 6 -8.53 6.63 14.32
CA LYS A 6 -8.55 8.05 14.63
C LYS A 6 -9.79 8.69 14.00
N THR A 7 -10.55 9.44 14.79
CA THR A 7 -11.63 10.29 14.27
C THR A 7 -11.12 11.73 14.20
N VAL A 8 -11.22 12.34 13.03
CA VAL A 8 -10.83 13.73 12.79
C VAL A 8 -12.00 14.46 12.17
N CYS A 9 -12.35 15.62 12.73
CA CYS A 9 -13.41 16.46 12.19
C CYS A 9 -12.79 17.49 11.23
N LEU A 10 -13.27 17.51 9.99
CA LEU A 10 -12.96 18.51 8.98
C LEU A 10 -13.96 19.68 9.03
N HIS A 11 -13.68 20.73 8.24
CA HIS A 11 -14.63 21.82 8.05
C HIS A 11 -16.00 21.31 7.59
N GLY A 12 -17.08 21.96 8.04
CA GLY A 12 -18.45 21.52 7.78
C GLY A 12 -18.92 20.37 8.67
N ASN A 13 -18.24 20.10 9.79
CA ASN A 13 -18.59 19.06 10.76
C ASN A 13 -18.57 17.63 10.17
N ARG A 14 -17.75 17.42 9.14
CA ARG A 14 -17.56 16.11 8.50
C ARG A 14 -16.50 15.32 9.24
N ASN A 15 -16.88 14.14 9.76
CA ASN A 15 -15.94 13.24 10.41
C ASN A 15 -15.27 12.32 9.39
N ILE A 16 -13.95 12.26 9.41
CA ILE A 16 -13.13 11.29 8.69
C ILE A 16 -12.55 10.30 9.71
N TYR A 17 -12.51 9.03 9.32
CA TYR A 17 -12.03 7.94 10.16
C TYR A 17 -10.79 7.31 9.53
N VAL A 18 -9.64 7.52 10.18
CA VAL A 18 -8.37 6.96 9.74
C VAL A 18 -8.12 5.65 10.46
N LEU A 19 -8.03 4.56 9.70
CA LEU A 19 -7.70 3.22 10.19
C LEU A 19 -6.20 2.98 9.94
N THR A 20 -5.45 2.65 10.97
CA THR A 20 -4.02 2.34 10.86
C THR A 20 -3.74 0.96 11.48
N PRO A 21 -3.18 0.00 10.72
CA PRO A 21 -2.69 -1.26 11.27
C PRO A 21 -1.69 -1.02 12.39
N LYS A 22 -1.81 -1.76 13.50
CA LYS A 22 -0.88 -1.61 14.63
C LYS A 22 0.52 -2.19 14.35
N ASN A 23 0.57 -3.21 13.50
CA ASN A 23 1.81 -3.88 13.11
C ASN A 23 1.95 -3.72 11.60
N ILE A 24 3.02 -3.07 11.18
CA ILE A 24 3.33 -2.81 9.77
C ILE A 24 4.71 -3.40 9.52
N SER A 25 4.85 -4.14 8.42
CA SER A 25 6.15 -4.67 8.01
C SER A 25 7.05 -3.50 7.59
N ASP A 26 8.27 -3.48 8.11
CA ASP A 26 9.33 -2.55 7.74
C ASP A 26 9.86 -2.80 6.33
N GLU A 27 9.53 -3.95 5.73
CA GLU A 27 9.84 -4.32 4.35
C GLU A 27 8.83 -3.76 3.33
N ILE A 28 7.78 -3.04 3.76
CA ILE A 28 6.85 -2.39 2.82
C ILE A 28 7.40 -1.01 2.45
N THR A 29 7.62 -0.79 1.16
CA THR A 29 8.02 0.52 0.62
C THR A 29 7.19 0.93 -0.59
N ALA A 30 7.12 2.22 -0.86
CA ALA A 30 6.38 2.78 -1.98
C ALA A 30 7.18 3.88 -2.67
N THR A 31 7.15 3.88 -4.01
CA THR A 31 7.95 4.79 -4.81
C THR A 31 7.36 5.06 -6.21
N ASP A 32 7.97 5.95 -6.99
CA ASP A 32 7.64 6.18 -8.40
C ASP A 32 8.89 6.45 -9.25
N ASP A 33 8.73 6.25 -10.56
CA ASP A 33 9.78 6.46 -11.57
C ASP A 33 9.68 7.81 -12.29
N GLN A 34 8.81 8.73 -11.81
CA GLN A 34 8.41 9.99 -12.46
C GLN A 34 7.91 9.92 -13.91
N LYS A 35 7.84 8.72 -14.51
CA LYS A 35 7.26 8.50 -15.85
C LYS A 35 5.78 8.17 -15.77
N GLY A 36 5.23 8.19 -14.55
CA GLY A 36 3.83 7.90 -14.25
C GLY A 36 3.60 6.47 -13.79
N TYR A 37 4.64 5.75 -13.36
CA TYR A 37 4.46 4.43 -12.74
C TYR A 37 4.71 4.52 -11.24
N PHE A 38 3.74 4.04 -10.48
CA PHE A 38 3.87 3.88 -9.03
C PHE A 38 4.25 2.44 -8.73
N TYR A 39 5.00 2.25 -7.64
CA TYR A 39 5.47 0.95 -7.18
C TYR A 39 5.17 0.80 -5.71
N LEU A 40 4.70 -0.40 -5.34
CA LEU A 40 4.59 -0.85 -3.96
C LEU A 40 5.39 -2.15 -3.86
N MET A 41 6.42 -2.16 -3.01
CA MET A 41 7.40 -3.23 -2.96
C MET A 41 7.40 -3.85 -1.57
N SER A 42 7.51 -5.17 -1.53
CA SER A 42 7.62 -5.91 -0.27
C SER A 42 8.05 -7.36 -0.46
N ASN A 43 8.30 -8.06 0.65
CA ASN A 43 8.51 -9.50 0.70
C ASN A 43 7.18 -10.25 0.96
N GLY A 44 7.23 -11.57 1.13
CA GLY A 44 6.03 -12.38 1.34
C GLY A 44 5.24 -11.98 2.59
N THR A 45 5.92 -11.72 3.71
CA THR A 45 5.29 -11.25 4.95
C THR A 45 4.61 -9.89 4.77
N GLY A 46 5.25 -8.95 4.09
CA GLY A 46 4.66 -7.66 3.79
C GLY A 46 3.48 -7.76 2.83
N TYR A 47 3.54 -8.64 1.82
CA TYR A 47 2.42 -8.90 0.93
C TYR A 47 1.26 -9.62 1.62
N ALA A 48 1.50 -10.49 2.59
CA ALA A 48 0.44 -11.08 3.42
C ALA A 48 -0.30 -10.00 4.23
N LEU A 49 0.41 -8.97 4.71
CA LEU A 49 -0.21 -7.81 5.35
C LEU A 49 -0.98 -6.96 4.35
N LEU A 50 -0.39 -6.65 3.18
CA LEU A 50 -1.03 -5.86 2.14
C LEU A 50 -2.30 -6.52 1.61
N SER A 51 -2.31 -7.85 1.45
CA SER A 51 -3.51 -8.61 1.10
C SER A 51 -4.66 -8.34 2.08
N LYS A 52 -4.39 -8.43 3.39
CA LYS A 52 -5.38 -8.12 4.44
C LYS A 52 -5.83 -6.66 4.42
N ILE A 53 -4.92 -5.73 4.11
CA ILE A 53 -5.22 -4.30 4.00
C ILE A 53 -6.14 -4.03 2.80
N PHE A 54 -5.85 -4.60 1.64
CA PHE A 54 -6.70 -4.45 0.45
C PHE A 54 -8.04 -5.17 0.64
N ALA A 55 -8.07 -6.34 1.27
CA ALA A 55 -9.32 -6.99 1.65
C ALA A 55 -10.16 -6.10 2.57
N LEU A 56 -9.54 -5.48 3.58
CA LEU A 56 -10.20 -4.51 4.47
C LEU A 56 -10.78 -3.33 3.67
N ALA A 57 -10.06 -2.82 2.67
CA ALA A 57 -10.46 -1.70 1.83
C ALA A 57 -11.80 -1.92 1.10
N ILE A 58 -12.15 -3.18 0.79
CA ILE A 58 -13.44 -3.57 0.20
C ILE A 58 -14.62 -3.16 1.09
N SER A 59 -14.42 -3.18 2.41
CA SER A 59 -15.47 -3.03 3.43
C SER A 59 -15.33 -1.76 4.27
N LEU A 60 -14.61 -0.76 3.78
CA LEU A 60 -14.55 0.55 4.42
C LEU A 60 -15.92 1.20 4.42
N GLY A 61 -16.37 1.62 5.60
CA GLY A 61 -17.60 2.38 5.78
C GLY A 61 -17.45 3.82 5.32
N ASP A 62 -18.52 4.59 5.52
CA ASP A 62 -18.56 5.98 5.08
C ASP A 62 -17.45 6.81 5.72
N ASN A 63 -16.73 7.56 4.88
CA ASN A 63 -15.62 8.43 5.28
C ASN A 63 -14.46 7.71 6.01
N GLU A 64 -14.33 6.38 5.84
CA GLU A 64 -13.16 5.64 6.30
C GLU A 64 -12.06 5.64 5.23
N LEU A 65 -10.82 5.77 5.71
CA LEU A 65 -9.61 5.55 4.92
C LEU A 65 -8.62 4.72 5.74
N ILE A 66 -7.78 3.96 5.07
CA ILE A 66 -6.65 3.26 5.68
C ILE A 66 -5.40 4.11 5.47
N TYR A 67 -4.63 4.30 6.53
CA TYR A 67 -3.31 4.91 6.48
C TYR A 67 -2.26 3.91 6.95
N LEU A 68 -1.29 3.66 6.07
CA LEU A 68 -0.13 2.81 6.28
C LEU A 68 1.13 3.70 6.37
N PRO A 69 1.59 4.09 7.58
CA PRO A 69 2.89 4.73 7.72
C PRO A 69 4.00 3.74 7.30
N LEU A 70 4.93 4.21 6.47
CA LEU A 70 6.07 3.39 6.01
C LEU A 70 7.33 3.85 6.72
N GLU A 71 8.08 2.89 7.26
CA GLU A 71 9.34 3.12 7.97
C GLU A 71 10.52 2.43 7.27
N PHE A 72 10.34 2.01 6.01
CA PHE A 72 11.34 1.30 5.24
C PHE A 72 12.69 2.03 5.26
N ALA A 73 13.70 1.35 5.78
CA ALA A 73 15.05 1.85 5.81
C ALA A 73 15.67 1.65 4.41
N TYR A 74 15.84 2.72 3.65
CA TYR A 74 16.49 2.66 2.35
C TYR A 74 17.96 2.26 2.50
N GLN A 75 18.28 1.03 2.10
CA GLN A 75 19.63 0.47 2.18
C GLN A 75 20.34 0.56 0.83
N LYS A 76 21.68 0.55 0.84
CA LYS A 76 22.50 0.58 -0.38
C LYS A 76 22.14 -0.50 -1.41
N ALA A 77 21.72 -1.68 -0.95
CA ALA A 77 21.29 -2.76 -1.83
C ALA A 77 20.02 -2.38 -2.61
N TYR A 78 19.05 -1.76 -1.94
CA TYR A 78 17.85 -1.22 -2.58
C TYR A 78 18.20 -0.12 -3.59
N GLU A 79 19.05 0.85 -3.21
CA GLU A 79 19.47 1.92 -4.12
C GLU A 79 20.19 1.39 -5.35
N LYS A 80 20.97 0.31 -5.23
CA LYS A 80 21.64 -0.31 -6.36
C LYS A 80 20.63 -0.90 -7.35
N ASP A 81 19.65 -1.64 -6.85
CA ASP A 81 18.67 -2.34 -7.68
C ASP A 81 17.60 -1.39 -8.24
N PHE A 82 17.36 -0.26 -7.56
CA PHE A 82 16.26 0.65 -7.83
C PHE A 82 16.64 2.13 -7.90
N SER A 83 17.90 2.43 -8.27
CA SER A 83 18.45 3.79 -8.42
C SER A 83 17.67 4.72 -9.35
N ALA A 84 16.80 4.16 -10.20
CA ALA A 84 15.95 4.93 -11.12
C ALA A 84 14.68 5.49 -10.45
N PHE A 85 14.41 5.16 -9.19
CA PHE A 85 13.26 5.68 -8.47
C PHE A 85 13.61 6.98 -7.75
N GLU A 86 12.83 8.03 -8.01
CA GLU A 86 13.16 9.38 -7.54
C GLU A 86 12.37 9.79 -6.30
N ASN A 87 11.12 9.33 -6.18
CA ASN A 87 10.24 9.70 -5.08
C ASN A 87 10.06 8.54 -4.11
N HIS A 88 10.50 8.73 -2.87
CA HIS A 88 10.25 7.82 -1.76
C HIS A 88 9.06 8.31 -0.94
N TYR A 89 8.01 7.51 -0.89
CA TYR A 89 6.82 7.78 -0.09
C TYR A 89 7.01 7.26 1.33
N THR A 90 6.55 8.03 2.31
CA THR A 90 6.62 7.69 3.76
C THR A 90 5.27 7.20 4.29
N GLY A 91 4.28 7.08 3.41
CA GLY A 91 2.96 6.59 3.78
C GLY A 91 2.11 6.25 2.57
N VAL A 92 1.24 5.26 2.74
CA VAL A 92 0.21 4.89 1.76
C VAL A 92 -1.17 5.18 2.35
N VAL A 93 -2.03 5.80 1.56
CA VAL A 93 -3.43 6.03 1.90
C VAL A 93 -4.30 5.25 0.94
N ILE A 94 -5.21 4.43 1.48
CA ILE A 94 -6.10 3.58 0.69
C ILE A 94 -7.54 3.89 1.09
N PHE A 95 -8.41 4.17 0.13
CA PHE A 95 -9.83 4.35 0.42
C PHE A 95 -10.74 3.91 -0.73
N ASN A 96 -11.96 3.52 -0.38
CA ASN A 96 -12.99 3.18 -1.35
C ASN A 96 -13.75 4.44 -1.76
N TYR A 97 -13.69 4.83 -3.05
CA TYR A 97 -14.36 6.05 -3.50
C TYR A 97 -15.89 5.94 -3.45
N CYS A 98 -16.46 4.74 -3.40
CA CYS A 98 -17.90 4.56 -3.25
C CYS A 98 -18.40 4.98 -1.86
N THR A 99 -17.54 4.95 -0.84
CA THR A 99 -17.90 5.28 0.56
C THR A 99 -17.17 6.52 1.09
N THR A 100 -16.08 6.93 0.44
CA THR A 100 -15.26 8.07 0.87
C THR A 100 -14.89 8.96 -0.31
N GLN A 101 -15.47 10.16 -0.36
CA GLN A 101 -15.14 11.21 -1.33
C GLN A 101 -14.26 12.28 -0.66
N ILE A 102 -12.94 12.18 -0.77
CA ILE A 102 -11.99 13.07 -0.09
C ILE A 102 -10.88 13.48 -1.06
N ASP A 103 -10.47 14.75 -1.02
CA ASP A 103 -9.38 15.24 -1.85
C ASP A 103 -8.01 15.06 -1.17
N GLY A 104 -6.93 15.22 -1.94
CA GLY A 104 -5.57 15.05 -1.42
C GLY A 104 -5.15 16.11 -0.38
N LYS A 105 -5.75 17.31 -0.36
CA LYS A 105 -5.43 18.35 0.63
C LYS A 105 -6.10 18.00 1.97
N ASP A 106 -7.33 17.52 1.93
CA ASP A 106 -8.07 17.05 3.09
C ASP A 106 -7.42 15.80 3.69
N ILE A 107 -6.93 14.86 2.88
CA ILE A 107 -6.15 13.72 3.38
C ILE A 107 -4.94 14.18 4.20
N LEU A 108 -4.14 15.11 3.69
CA LEU A 108 -3.00 15.66 4.42
C LEU A 108 -3.44 16.34 5.72
N THR A 109 -4.53 17.09 5.67
CA THR A 109 -5.10 17.78 6.83
C THR A 109 -5.55 16.79 7.90
N VAL A 110 -6.26 15.73 7.51
CA VAL A 110 -6.72 14.66 8.39
C VAL A 110 -5.54 13.98 9.10
N LEU A 111 -4.48 13.64 8.37
CA LEU A 111 -3.32 12.94 8.93
C LEU A 111 -2.49 13.79 9.89
N ASN A 112 -2.44 15.11 9.67
CA ASN A 112 -1.69 16.04 10.50
C ASN A 112 -2.48 16.58 11.70
N ASN A 113 -3.81 16.49 11.67
CA ASN A 113 -4.65 17.02 12.73
C ASN A 113 -4.72 16.11 13.96
N LYS A 114 -4.87 16.74 15.13
CA LYS A 114 -5.11 16.02 16.37
C LYS A 114 -6.49 15.32 16.32
N PRO A 115 -6.56 14.02 16.61
CA PRO A 115 -7.84 13.31 16.62
C PRO A 115 -8.72 13.79 17.78
N ILE A 116 -10.03 13.88 17.53
CA ILE A 116 -11.04 14.13 18.56
C ILE A 116 -11.37 12.85 19.34
N LYS A 117 -11.12 11.69 18.74
CA LYS A 117 -11.32 10.38 19.34
C LYS A 117 -10.29 9.39 18.80
N MET A 118 -9.74 8.55 19.67
CA MET A 118 -8.90 7.42 19.29
C MET A 118 -9.43 6.14 19.92
N GLU A 119 -9.47 5.08 19.13
CA GLU A 119 -9.99 3.78 19.55
C GLU A 119 -9.12 2.66 18.99
N THR A 120 -9.05 1.54 19.70
CA THR A 120 -8.55 0.30 19.11
C THR A 120 -9.75 -0.52 18.67
N ILE A 121 -9.76 -0.93 17.41
CA ILE A 121 -10.79 -1.82 16.87
C ILE A 121 -10.14 -3.08 16.30
N SER A 122 -10.92 -4.15 16.17
CA SER A 122 -10.53 -5.32 15.39
C SER A 122 -11.50 -5.46 14.24
N ARG A 123 -10.98 -5.48 13.01
CA ARG A 123 -11.76 -5.72 11.81
C ARG A 123 -10.96 -6.63 10.89
N ASP A 124 -11.63 -7.60 10.31
CA ASP A 124 -11.11 -8.50 9.29
C ASP A 124 -12.14 -8.60 8.17
N LYS A 125 -11.65 -8.81 6.96
CA LYS A 125 -12.48 -9.14 5.81
C LYS A 125 -11.90 -10.41 5.20
N LEU A 126 -12.75 -11.44 5.11
CA LEU A 126 -12.40 -12.62 4.34
C LEU A 126 -12.38 -12.24 2.87
N LEU A 127 -11.30 -12.60 2.19
CA LEU A 127 -11.14 -12.44 0.76
C LEU A 127 -11.92 -13.54 0.05
N SER A 128 -12.47 -13.22 -1.11
CA SER A 128 -13.06 -14.21 -2.00
C SER A 128 -11.96 -14.93 -2.77
N ASP A 129 -12.10 -16.22 -3.02
CA ASP A 129 -11.16 -16.97 -3.87
C ASP A 129 -11.30 -16.61 -5.36
N GLU A 130 -12.47 -16.07 -5.75
CA GLU A 130 -12.74 -15.72 -7.15
C GLU A 130 -12.18 -14.34 -7.52
N PHE A 131 -11.38 -14.30 -8.59
CA PHE A 131 -10.95 -13.04 -9.20
C PHE A 131 -12.15 -12.31 -9.83
N PRO A 132 -12.26 -10.98 -9.63
CA PRO A 132 -13.29 -10.21 -10.29
C PRO A 132 -13.03 -10.19 -11.81
N ASP A 133 -14.11 -10.17 -12.58
CA ASP A 133 -14.02 -10.05 -14.03
C ASP A 133 -13.23 -8.80 -14.44
N ARG A 134 -12.36 -8.91 -15.45
CA ARG A 134 -11.48 -7.82 -15.92
C ARG A 134 -12.23 -6.52 -16.21
N TRP A 135 -13.47 -6.58 -16.68
CA TRP A 135 -14.26 -5.39 -17.00
C TRP A 135 -14.73 -4.63 -15.75
N LYS A 136 -14.84 -5.29 -14.59
CA LYS A 136 -15.21 -4.68 -13.30
C LYS A 136 -14.07 -3.89 -12.67
N THR A 137 -12.83 -4.25 -12.97
CA THR A 137 -11.62 -3.56 -12.46
C THR A 137 -11.11 -2.47 -13.40
N ARG A 138 -11.55 -2.50 -14.67
CA ARG A 138 -11.10 -1.57 -15.71
C ARG A 138 -11.49 -0.13 -15.39
N HIS A 139 -10.49 0.77 -15.33
CA HIS A 139 -10.67 2.21 -15.07
C HIS A 139 -11.27 2.52 -13.69
N ARG A 140 -11.04 1.63 -12.70
CA ARG A 140 -11.60 1.75 -11.34
C ARG A 140 -10.53 1.93 -10.26
N LEU A 141 -9.27 2.08 -10.64
CA LEU A 141 -8.17 2.42 -9.73
C LEU A 141 -7.82 3.89 -9.95
N THR A 142 -7.36 4.60 -8.93
CA THR A 142 -6.67 5.87 -9.09
C THR A 142 -5.49 5.89 -8.15
N VAL A 143 -4.30 6.19 -8.69
CA VAL A 143 -3.06 6.24 -7.92
C VAL A 143 -2.37 7.57 -8.15
N LYS A 144 -2.08 8.30 -7.07
CA LYS A 144 -1.47 9.64 -7.15
C LYS A 144 -0.52 9.89 -5.99
N GLY A 145 0.60 10.55 -6.28
CA GLY A 145 1.48 11.13 -5.27
C GLY A 145 0.93 12.46 -4.72
N LYS A 146 1.06 12.68 -3.41
CA LYS A 146 0.78 13.98 -2.77
C LYS A 146 1.73 14.21 -1.60
N GLY A 147 2.71 15.11 -1.79
CA GLY A 147 3.77 15.29 -0.80
C GLY A 147 4.57 13.99 -0.66
N LYS A 148 4.66 13.44 0.56
CA LYS A 148 5.30 12.14 0.85
C LYS A 148 4.30 10.99 0.97
N LEU A 149 3.07 11.16 0.47
CA LEU A 149 2.05 10.12 0.47
C LEU A 149 1.78 9.57 -0.92
N LEU A 150 1.68 8.25 -1.01
CA LEU A 150 1.05 7.56 -2.14
C LEU A 150 -0.44 7.38 -1.81
N ILE A 151 -1.33 7.91 -2.64
CA ILE A 151 -2.77 7.83 -2.45
C ILE A 151 -3.34 6.88 -3.48
N MET A 152 -4.08 5.87 -3.01
CA MET A 152 -4.77 4.87 -3.81
C MET A 152 -6.27 4.93 -3.51
N SER A 153 -7.09 5.09 -4.53
CA SER A 153 -8.54 4.97 -4.41
C SER A 153 -9.12 3.99 -5.42
N GLY A 154 -10.17 3.29 -5.03
CA GLY A 154 -10.75 2.23 -5.82
C GLY A 154 -12.16 1.86 -5.41
N ASN A 155 -12.74 0.84 -6.04
CA ASN A 155 -13.95 0.16 -5.59
C ASN A 155 -13.65 -1.22 -4.98
N GLY A 156 -14.70 -1.95 -4.60
CA GLY A 156 -14.56 -3.31 -4.06
C GLY A 156 -13.88 -4.28 -5.02
N ASP A 157 -14.20 -4.23 -6.32
CA ASP A 157 -13.62 -5.15 -7.31
C ASP A 157 -12.12 -4.93 -7.48
N ILE A 158 -11.64 -3.70 -7.64
CA ILE A 158 -10.21 -3.45 -7.78
C ILE A 158 -9.47 -3.90 -6.51
N PHE A 159 -9.97 -3.58 -5.32
CA PHE A 159 -9.32 -4.00 -4.08
C PHE A 159 -9.36 -5.51 -3.86
N THR A 160 -10.39 -6.21 -4.34
CA THR A 160 -10.42 -7.68 -4.36
C THR A 160 -9.28 -8.21 -5.24
N SER A 161 -9.15 -7.70 -6.46
CA SER A 161 -8.07 -8.09 -7.37
C SER A 161 -6.68 -7.80 -6.79
N MET A 162 -6.48 -6.64 -6.14
CA MET A 162 -5.20 -6.30 -5.50
C MET A 162 -4.88 -7.22 -4.32
N ALA A 163 -5.89 -7.52 -3.49
CA ALA A 163 -5.72 -8.39 -2.34
C ALA A 163 -5.28 -9.80 -2.75
N GLN A 164 -5.85 -10.34 -3.83
CA GLN A 164 -5.47 -11.64 -4.38
C GLN A 164 -4.08 -11.61 -5.01
N SER A 165 -3.73 -10.56 -5.76
CA SER A 165 -2.36 -10.39 -6.27
C SER A 165 -1.34 -10.39 -5.12
N CYS A 166 -1.65 -9.71 -4.01
CA CYS A 166 -0.81 -9.73 -2.82
C CYS A 166 -0.81 -11.10 -2.11
N GLU A 167 -1.92 -11.83 -2.10
CA GLU A 167 -1.96 -13.18 -1.53
C GLU A 167 -1.05 -14.14 -2.30
N ASN A 168 -1.11 -14.11 -3.64
CA ASN A 168 -0.23 -14.91 -4.49
C ASN A 168 1.25 -14.54 -4.28
N LEU A 169 1.57 -13.25 -4.15
CA LEU A 169 2.93 -12.80 -3.85
C LEU A 169 3.40 -13.18 -2.44
N ALA A 170 2.47 -13.35 -1.50
CA ALA A 170 2.78 -13.81 -0.16
C ALA A 170 3.21 -15.28 -0.14
N GLU A 171 2.77 -16.10 -1.10
CA GLU A 171 3.15 -17.51 -1.21
C GLU A 171 4.65 -17.70 -1.50
N TYR A 172 5.33 -16.68 -2.03
CA TYR A 172 6.78 -16.70 -2.25
C TYR A 172 7.57 -16.71 -0.93
N GLY A 173 6.94 -16.39 0.22
CA GLY A 173 7.63 -16.28 1.50
C GLY A 173 8.64 -15.13 1.53
N ASP A 174 9.57 -15.17 2.48
CA ASP A 174 10.61 -14.15 2.66
C ASP A 174 11.95 -14.69 2.15
N ASP A 175 12.06 -14.82 0.83
CA ASP A 175 13.23 -15.35 0.14
C ASP A 175 13.72 -14.39 -0.95
N VAL A 176 15.03 -14.12 -0.96
CA VAL A 176 15.72 -13.23 -1.92
C VAL A 176 15.66 -13.75 -3.35
N GLU A 177 15.51 -15.07 -3.57
CA GLU A 177 15.45 -15.65 -4.91
C GLU A 177 14.30 -15.08 -5.74
N PHE A 178 13.20 -14.70 -5.07
CA PHE A 178 12.03 -14.11 -5.70
C PHE A 178 12.19 -12.63 -6.06
N ASN A 179 13.31 -11.96 -5.73
CA ASN A 179 13.60 -10.59 -6.18
C ASN A 179 13.66 -10.47 -7.72
N LYS A 180 13.83 -11.60 -8.41
CA LYS A 180 13.84 -11.70 -9.87
C LYS A 180 12.46 -12.01 -10.46
N SER A 181 11.44 -12.19 -9.62
CA SER A 181 10.08 -12.48 -10.06
C SER A 181 9.53 -11.31 -10.86
N PRO A 182 8.76 -11.59 -11.93
CA PRO A 182 8.12 -10.52 -12.69
C PRO A 182 7.15 -9.75 -11.78
N PRO A 183 7.07 -8.42 -11.94
CA PRO A 183 6.14 -7.62 -11.15
C PRO A 183 4.69 -7.85 -11.55
N HIS A 184 3.76 -7.60 -10.62
CA HIS A 184 2.32 -7.69 -10.86
C HIS A 184 1.73 -6.29 -11.03
N MET A 185 1.11 -6.01 -12.18
CA MET A 185 0.62 -4.67 -12.51
C MET A 185 -0.89 -4.55 -12.38
N HIS A 186 -1.35 -3.47 -11.74
CA HIS A 186 -2.74 -3.06 -11.72
C HIS A 186 -2.87 -1.74 -12.48
N HIS A 187 -3.50 -1.81 -13.65
CA HIS A 187 -3.62 -0.68 -14.58
C HIS A 187 -4.70 0.32 -14.14
N ASP A 188 -4.33 1.59 -14.10
CA ASP A 188 -5.26 2.73 -14.17
C ASP A 188 -5.43 3.15 -15.64
N TRP A 189 -6.42 3.97 -15.94
CA TRP A 189 -6.48 4.77 -17.15
C TRP A 189 -6.63 6.22 -16.76
N ASP A 190 -5.63 7.01 -17.13
CA ASP A 190 -5.75 8.44 -17.06
C ASP A 190 -6.83 8.87 -18.06
N GLU A 191 -7.98 9.33 -17.58
CA GLU A 191 -9.08 9.79 -18.45
C GLU A 191 -8.66 10.93 -19.41
N ASN A 192 -7.54 11.59 -19.12
CA ASN A 192 -7.01 12.71 -19.90
C ASN A 192 -5.76 12.38 -20.71
N THR A 193 -5.16 11.20 -20.53
CA THR A 193 -4.00 10.76 -21.33
C THR A 193 -4.14 9.31 -21.76
N ALA A 194 -3.74 8.96 -22.98
CA ALA A 194 -3.77 7.55 -23.45
C ALA A 194 -2.76 6.63 -22.73
N LYS A 195 -2.28 7.01 -21.54
CA LYS A 195 -1.31 6.29 -20.73
C LYS A 195 -2.02 5.60 -19.57
N SER A 196 -1.71 4.33 -19.37
CA SER A 196 -2.13 3.59 -18.19
C SER A 196 -1.15 3.86 -17.05
N VAL A 197 -1.59 4.61 -16.03
CA VAL A 197 -0.79 5.09 -14.89
C VAL A 197 -1.17 4.28 -13.64
N GLY A 198 -0.79 3.01 -13.62
CA GLY A 198 -1.19 2.07 -12.57
C GLY A 198 -0.30 2.06 -11.33
N ILE A 199 -0.48 1.01 -10.52
CA ILE A 199 0.45 0.59 -9.47
C ILE A 199 1.03 -0.77 -9.82
N THR A 200 2.33 -0.91 -9.56
CA THR A 200 3.09 -2.13 -9.78
C THR A 200 3.50 -2.71 -8.45
N PHE A 201 3.19 -3.98 -8.23
CA PHE A 201 3.65 -4.75 -7.08
C PHE A 201 4.94 -5.46 -7.46
N TYR A 202 6.03 -5.10 -6.78
CA TYR A 202 7.35 -5.64 -7.03
C TYR A 202 7.86 -6.40 -5.81
N TYR A 203 8.14 -7.70 -5.97
CA TYR A 203 8.73 -8.47 -4.89
C TYR A 203 10.15 -8.01 -4.59
N TRP A 204 10.40 -7.67 -3.34
CA TRP A 204 11.73 -7.36 -2.85
C TRP A 204 11.89 -7.79 -1.40
N HIS A 205 12.92 -8.58 -1.16
CA HIS A 205 13.41 -8.89 0.17
C HIS A 205 14.88 -8.47 0.25
N HIS A 206 15.24 -7.75 1.31
CA HIS A 206 16.64 -7.55 1.60
C HIS A 206 17.31 -8.91 1.76
N ASN A 207 18.43 -9.12 1.09
CA ASN A 207 19.28 -10.24 1.41
C ASN A 207 19.85 -9.91 2.79
N GLY A 208 19.14 -10.28 3.85
CA GLY A 208 19.67 -10.27 5.20
C GLY A 208 20.93 -11.10 5.09
N GLY A 209 22.07 -10.43 4.94
CA GLY A 209 23.35 -11.09 4.88
C GLY A 209 23.30 -12.04 6.04
N GLY A 210 23.44 -13.34 5.76
CA GLY A 210 23.74 -14.26 6.82
C GLY A 210 24.79 -13.56 7.68
N THR A 211 24.61 -13.58 8.98
CA THR A 211 25.77 -13.65 9.84
C THR A 211 26.57 -14.85 9.34
N THR A 212 27.33 -14.67 8.27
CA THR A 212 28.49 -15.48 7.98
C THR A 212 29.37 -15.21 9.18
N ASP A 213 29.49 -16.22 10.01
CA ASP A 213 30.51 -16.42 11.04
C ASP A 213 31.96 -16.23 10.52
N GLU A 214 32.17 -15.58 9.37
CA GLU A 214 33.46 -15.29 8.73
C GLU A 214 34.14 -14.02 9.27
N GLN A 215 33.56 -13.31 10.25
CA GLN A 215 34.27 -12.24 10.98
C GLN A 215 34.79 -12.65 12.36
N LEU A 216 34.74 -13.94 12.73
CA LEU A 216 35.37 -14.47 13.95
C LEU A 216 36.53 -15.45 13.67
N GLN A 217 37.06 -15.49 12.43
CA GLN A 217 38.31 -16.19 12.11
C GLN A 217 39.33 -15.28 11.41
N SER A 218 39.68 -14.19 12.07
CA SER A 218 41.04 -13.63 11.92
C SER A 218 41.49 -13.15 13.29
N CYS A 219 42.05 -14.09 14.05
CA CYS A 219 43.12 -13.80 15.01
C CYS A 219 44.31 -13.15 14.29
#